data_AF-A0A528AZC2-F1
#
_entry.id   AF-A0A528AZC2-F1
#
_cell.length_a   1.000
_cell.length_b   1.000
_cell.length_c   1.000
_cell.angle_alpha   90.00
_cell.angle_beta   90.00
_cell.angle_gamma   90.00
#
_symmetry.space_group_name_H-M   'P 1'
#
loop_
_entity.id
_entity.type
_entity.pdbx_description
1 polymer ?
#
loop_
_entity_poly.entity_id
_entity_poly.type
_entity_poly.pdbx_seq_one_letter_code
_entity_poly.pdbx_strand_id
1 'polypeptide(L)'
;VLSLLGSRVPGSLKVFLTALAIIDDLGAVIIIAVFYTSGLSLAYLGAAFAVIALLIVLNRMGVLTLLPYLLLGVVLWVLVLKSGVHATLAGVALALTIPLKVSPGISQDSDHSPLHRLEHGLHRIVPFIVI
;
A
#
# COMPACT_ATOMS: atom_id res chain seq x y z
N VAL A 1 -8.41 -12.69 -17.75
CA VAL A 1 -9.35 -13.85 -17.61
C VAL A 1 -10.82 -13.40 -17.58
N LEU A 2 -11.21 -12.41 -16.76
CA LEU A 2 -12.58 -11.84 -16.76
C LEU A 2 -12.96 -11.05 -18.03
N SER A 3 -11.99 -10.54 -18.79
CA SER A 3 -12.20 -9.90 -20.10
C SER A 3 -12.58 -10.89 -21.21
N LEU A 4 -12.31 -12.19 -21.02
CA LEU A 4 -12.64 -13.25 -21.97
C LEU A 4 -14.09 -13.77 -21.81
N LEU A 5 -14.77 -13.44 -20.71
CA LEU A 5 -16.14 -13.90 -20.40
C LEU A 5 -17.25 -13.03 -21.01
N GLY A 6 -16.89 -12.02 -21.82
CA GLY A 6 -17.84 -11.20 -22.56
C GLY A 6 -18.83 -10.41 -21.68
N SER A 7 -19.92 -9.97 -22.29
CA SER A 7 -20.97 -9.11 -21.71
C SER A 7 -21.92 -9.80 -20.72
N ARG A 8 -21.70 -11.07 -20.38
CA ARG A 8 -22.64 -11.88 -19.59
C ARG A 8 -22.48 -11.76 -18.07
N VAL A 9 -21.42 -11.10 -17.60
CA VAL A 9 -21.16 -10.94 -16.16
C VAL A 9 -21.48 -9.50 -15.75
N PRO A 10 -22.48 -9.27 -14.87
CA PRO A 10 -22.84 -7.94 -14.40
C PRO A 10 -21.66 -7.27 -13.67
N GLY A 11 -21.52 -5.96 -13.84
CA GLY A 11 -20.38 -5.20 -13.30
C GLY A 11 -20.19 -5.34 -11.79
N SER A 12 -21.29 -5.49 -11.04
CA SER A 12 -21.27 -5.75 -9.60
C SER A 12 -20.57 -7.06 -9.23
N LEU A 13 -20.71 -8.12 -10.04
CA LEU A 13 -20.05 -9.40 -9.80
C LEU A 13 -18.55 -9.32 -10.04
N LYS A 14 -18.11 -8.50 -11.00
CA LYS A 14 -16.69 -8.23 -11.24
C LYS A 14 -16.06 -7.55 -10.03
N VAL A 15 -16.69 -6.49 -9.52
CA VAL A 15 -16.23 -5.78 -8.31
C VAL A 15 -16.19 -6.70 -7.09
N PHE A 16 -17.23 -7.52 -6.90
CA PHE A 16 -17.28 -8.47 -5.79
C PHE A 16 -16.15 -9.51 -5.86
N LEU A 17 -15.95 -10.14 -7.03
CA LEU A 17 -14.90 -11.15 -7.21
C LEU A 17 -13.50 -10.55 -7.07
N THR A 18 -13.27 -9.34 -7.58
CA THR A 18 -11.99 -8.63 -7.40
C THR A 18 -11.73 -8.31 -5.94
N ALA A 19 -12.73 -7.83 -5.20
CA ALA A 19 -12.60 -7.57 -3.77
C ALA A 19 -12.32 -8.86 -2.97
N LEU A 20 -13.02 -9.95 -3.28
CA LEU A 20 -12.81 -11.26 -2.64
C LEU A 20 -11.39 -11.77 -2.87
N ALA A 21 -10.89 -11.69 -4.10
CA ALA A 21 -9.53 -12.11 -4.44
C ALA A 21 -8.46 -11.31 -3.68
N ILE A 22 -8.62 -9.98 -3.60
CA ILE A 22 -7.68 -9.12 -2.88
C ILE A 22 -7.64 -9.46 -1.39
N ILE A 23 -8.80 -9.72 -0.77
CA ILE A 23 -8.89 -10.04 0.66
C ILE A 23 -8.25 -11.41 0.95
N ASP A 24 -8.50 -12.42 0.11
CA ASP A 24 -7.91 -13.76 0.26
C ASP A 24 -6.39 -13.72 0.21
N ASP A 25 -5.83 -13.03 -0.81
CA ASP A 25 -4.38 -12.86 -0.97
C ASP A 25 -3.75 -12.09 0.21
N LEU A 26 -4.41 -11.02 0.66
CA LEU A 26 -3.94 -10.25 1.82
C LEU A 26 -3.97 -11.10 3.10
N GLY A 27 -5.02 -11.89 3.29
CA GLY A 27 -5.18 -12.78 4.44
C GLY A 27 -4.07 -13.83 4.49
N ALA A 28 -3.79 -14.49 3.36
CA ALA A 28 -2.71 -15.46 3.24
C ALA A 28 -1.34 -14.83 3.57
N VAL A 29 -1.05 -13.65 3.03
CA VAL A 29 0.21 -12.93 3.32
C VAL A 29 0.35 -12.61 4.81
N ILE A 30 -0.73 -12.16 5.47
CA ILE A 30 -0.70 -11.85 6.91
C ILE A 30 -0.44 -13.12 7.74
N ILE A 31 -1.09 -14.23 7.40
CA ILE A 31 -0.90 -15.52 8.09
C ILE A 31 0.55 -15.98 7.95
N ILE A 32 1.09 -16.00 6.72
CA ILE A 32 2.49 -16.39 6.48
C ILE A 32 3.43 -15.45 7.24
N ALA A 33 3.13 -14.15 7.27
CA ALA A 33 3.94 -13.19 8.00
C ALA A 33 3.96 -13.43 9.52
N VAL A 34 2.84 -13.78 10.14
CA VAL A 34 2.80 -14.02 11.59
C VAL A 34 3.42 -15.37 11.96
N PHE A 35 3.11 -16.42 11.20
CA PHE A 35 3.51 -17.79 11.56
C PHE A 35 4.93 -18.18 11.08
N TYR A 36 5.44 -17.54 10.03
CA TYR A 36 6.74 -17.88 9.43
C TYR A 36 7.85 -16.87 9.73
N THR A 37 7.59 -15.92 10.65
CA THR A 37 8.61 -14.99 11.13
C THR A 37 9.59 -15.74 12.05
N SER A 38 10.80 -15.97 11.55
CA SER A 38 11.92 -16.53 12.32
C SER A 38 13.14 -15.61 12.19
N GLY A 39 13.71 -15.17 13.31
CA GLY A 39 14.87 -14.27 13.33
C GLY A 39 14.55 -12.78 13.43
N LEU A 40 13.60 -12.39 14.28
CA LEU A 40 13.26 -10.98 14.51
C LEU A 40 14.45 -10.20 15.09
N SER A 41 14.96 -9.25 14.32
CA SER A 41 15.85 -8.23 14.85
C SER A 41 15.01 -7.08 15.42
N LEU A 42 14.88 -7.05 16.74
CA LEU A 42 14.20 -5.98 17.48
C LEU A 42 14.74 -4.58 17.14
N ALA A 43 16.03 -4.47 16.82
CA ALA A 43 16.65 -3.20 16.42
C ALA A 43 16.09 -2.69 15.08
N TYR A 44 16.02 -3.55 14.06
CA TYR A 44 15.45 -3.19 12.76
C TYR A 44 13.92 -2.97 12.84
N LEU A 45 13.24 -3.72 13.72
CA LEU A 45 11.81 -3.52 13.97
C LEU A 45 11.54 -2.15 14.62
N GLY A 46 12.33 -1.76 15.62
CA GLY A 46 12.23 -0.44 16.23
C GLY A 46 12.50 0.70 15.23
N ALA A 47 13.50 0.53 14.36
CA ALA A 47 13.78 1.48 13.29
C ALA A 47 12.61 1.56 12.27
N ALA A 48 12.00 0.43 11.92
CA ALA A 48 10.84 0.40 11.04
C ALA A 48 9.64 1.16 11.64
N PHE A 49 9.36 0.96 12.94
CA PHE A 49 8.34 1.74 13.65
C PHE A 49 8.65 3.24 13.68
N ALA A 50 9.91 3.64 13.83
CA ALA A 50 10.31 5.04 13.77
C ALA A 50 10.04 5.66 12.38
N VAL A 51 10.31 4.92 11.30
CA VAL A 51 10.01 5.36 9.93
C VAL A 51 8.49 5.48 9.70
N ILE A 52 7.70 4.52 10.20
CA ILE A 52 6.23 4.59 10.15
C ILE A 52 5.73 5.83 10.92
N ALA A 53 6.26 6.09 12.12
CA ALA A 53 5.91 7.29 12.87
C ALA A 53 6.23 8.57 12.09
N LEU A 54 7.38 8.62 11.41
CA LEU A 54 7.76 9.75 10.58
C LEU A 54 6.81 9.93 9.37
N LEU A 55 6.41 8.84 8.71
CA LEU A 55 5.41 8.85 7.64
C LEU A 55 4.05 9.38 8.13
N ILE A 56 3.62 8.96 9.32
CA ILE A 56 2.39 9.45 9.97
C ILE A 56 2.50 10.95 10.28
N VAL A 57 3.65 11.40 10.81
CA VAL A 57 3.88 12.82 11.09
C VAL A 57 3.83 13.64 9.80
N LEU A 58 4.47 13.20 8.71
CA LEU A 58 4.40 13.84 7.41
C LEU A 58 2.96 13.93 6.88
N ASN A 59 2.18 12.86 7.04
CA ASN A 59 0.76 12.84 6.68
C ASN A 59 -0.04 13.85 7.53
N ARG A 60 0.17 13.88 8.84
CA ARG A 60 -0.46 14.85 9.74
C ARG A 60 -0.04 16.30 9.47
N MET A 61 1.17 16.52 8.97
CA MET A 61 1.66 17.83 8.52
C MET A 61 1.05 18.26 7.18
N GLY A 62 0.24 17.41 6.53
CA GLY A 62 -0.41 17.74 5.27
C GLY A 62 0.55 17.79 4.08
N VAL A 63 1.67 17.06 4.14
CA VAL A 63 2.62 17.00 3.04
C VAL A 63 2.01 16.22 1.88
N LEU A 64 1.66 16.92 0.79
CA LEU A 64 1.04 16.32 -0.40
C LEU A 64 2.07 15.84 -1.45
N THR A 65 3.36 16.06 -1.22
CA THR A 65 4.43 15.57 -2.11
C THR A 65 4.65 14.08 -1.90
N LEU A 66 4.63 13.27 -2.98
CA LEU A 66 4.83 11.81 -2.93
C LEU A 66 6.27 11.37 -2.67
N LEU A 67 7.24 12.19 -3.07
CA LEU A 67 8.66 11.84 -3.07
C LEU A 67 9.19 11.44 -1.66
N PRO A 68 8.90 12.18 -0.59
CA PRO A 68 9.29 11.80 0.77
C PRO A 68 8.70 10.46 1.21
N TYR A 69 7.43 10.19 0.87
CA TYR A 69 6.78 8.91 1.19
C TYR A 69 7.44 7.75 0.47
N LEU A 70 7.77 7.91 -0.82
CA LEU A 70 8.46 6.86 -1.58
C LEU A 70 9.85 6.57 -1.04
N LEU A 71 10.64 7.60 -0.71
CA LEU A 71 11.97 7.42 -0.13
C LEU A 71 11.90 6.72 1.24
N LEU A 72 11.02 7.19 2.13
CA LEU A 72 10.81 6.55 3.43
C LEU A 72 10.22 5.15 3.29
N GLY A 73 9.42 4.90 2.25
CA GLY A 73 8.91 3.60 1.88
C GLY A 73 10.01 2.60 1.51
N VAL A 74 11.00 3.02 0.71
CA VAL A 74 12.18 2.20 0.40
C VAL A 74 12.99 1.90 1.66
N VAL A 75 13.19 2.90 2.52
CA VAL A 75 13.88 2.71 3.80
C VAL A 75 13.12 1.71 4.69
N LEU A 76 11.81 1.87 4.81
CA LEU A 76 10.93 0.96 5.55
C LEU A 76 11.03 -0.47 5.00
N TRP A 77 11.02 -0.62 3.68
CA TRP A 77 11.14 -1.91 3.01
C TRP A 77 12.46 -2.62 3.35
N VAL A 78 13.59 -1.90 3.31
CA VAL A 78 14.89 -2.47 3.68
C VAL A 78 14.94 -2.86 5.16
N LEU A 79 14.40 -2.03 6.06
CA LEU A 79 14.37 -2.31 7.49
C LEU A 79 13.51 -3.52 7.82
N VAL A 80 12.35 -3.65 7.19
CA VAL A 80 11.45 -4.80 7.34
C VAL A 80 12.08 -6.07 6.79
N LEU A 81 12.73 -6.00 5.62
CA LEU A 81 13.47 -7.12 5.04
C LEU A 81 14.59 -7.61 5.97
N LYS A 82 15.31 -6.67 6.62
CA LYS A 82 16.39 -6.99 7.57
C LYS A 82 15.88 -7.41 8.95
N SER A 83 14.66 -7.05 9.32
CA SER A 83 14.07 -7.46 10.59
C SER A 83 13.51 -8.88 10.57
N GLY A 84 13.46 -9.54 9.41
CA GLY A 84 12.84 -10.86 9.25
C GLY A 84 11.33 -10.80 9.09
N VAL A 85 10.75 -9.59 9.02
CA VAL A 85 9.34 -9.37 8.69
C VAL A 85 9.20 -9.32 7.17
N HIS A 86 8.01 -9.67 6.67
CA HIS A 86 7.76 -9.74 5.23
C HIS A 86 7.74 -8.33 4.61
N ALA A 87 8.54 -8.13 3.58
CA ALA A 87 8.67 -6.83 2.91
C ALA A 87 7.36 -6.33 2.25
N THR A 88 6.40 -7.24 2.01
CA THR A 88 5.05 -6.92 1.55
C THR A 88 4.26 -6.09 2.57
N LEU A 89 4.43 -6.35 3.87
CA LEU A 89 3.80 -5.56 4.94
C LEU A 89 4.30 -4.11 4.95
N ALA A 90 5.56 -3.87 4.58
CA ALA A 90 6.09 -2.51 4.44
C ALA A 90 5.35 -1.72 3.36
N GLY A 91 5.02 -2.37 2.23
CA GLY A 91 4.25 -1.76 1.15
C GLY A 91 2.82 -1.42 1.56
N VAL A 92 2.15 -2.33 2.28
CA VAL A 92 0.80 -2.09 2.82
C VAL A 92 0.84 -0.95 3.85
N ALA A 93 1.77 -0.98 4.80
CA ALA A 93 1.92 0.07 5.81
C ALA A 93 2.21 1.44 5.16
N LEU A 94 3.09 1.48 4.17
CA LEU A 94 3.36 2.68 3.40
C LEU A 94 2.07 3.20 2.75
N ALA A 95 1.35 2.37 2.01
CA ALA A 95 0.12 2.77 1.31
C ALA A 95 -0.92 3.36 2.27
N LEU A 96 -1.07 2.78 3.48
CA LEU A 96 -1.96 3.29 4.52
C LEU A 96 -1.52 4.65 5.09
N THR A 97 -0.22 4.96 5.04
CA THR A 97 0.31 6.24 5.54
C THR A 97 0.29 7.38 4.53
N ILE A 98 0.11 7.11 3.24
CA ILE A 98 0.02 8.18 2.23
C ILE A 98 -1.37 8.85 2.36
N PRO A 99 -1.48 10.19 2.32
CA PRO A 99 -2.76 10.87 2.48
C PRO A 99 -3.77 10.53 1.38
N LEU A 100 -4.95 10.01 1.78
CA LEU A 100 -6.10 9.74 0.89
C LEU A 100 -7.01 10.96 0.70
N LYS A 101 -7.11 11.84 1.70
CA LYS A 101 -8.01 12.99 1.70
C LYS A 101 -7.23 14.30 1.72
N VAL A 102 -7.54 15.18 0.77
CA VAL A 102 -7.39 16.63 0.98
C VAL A 102 -8.27 17.01 2.18
N SER A 103 -7.69 17.75 3.11
CA SER A 103 -8.24 18.18 4.41
C SER A 103 -9.76 18.51 4.40
N PRO A 104 -10.53 18.16 5.45
CA PRO A 104 -11.94 18.52 5.55
C PRO A 104 -12.07 20.03 5.80
N GLY A 105 -12.33 20.79 4.73
CA GLY A 105 -12.43 22.25 4.77
C GLY A 105 -12.03 22.96 3.48
N ILE A 106 -11.46 22.23 2.50
CA ILE A 106 -11.16 22.77 1.17
C ILE A 106 -12.14 22.13 0.18
N SER A 107 -12.80 22.99 -0.59
CA SER A 107 -13.83 22.74 -1.60
C SER A 107 -13.68 21.41 -2.36
N GLN A 108 -14.84 20.78 -2.60
CA GLN A 108 -15.10 19.48 -3.21
C GLN A 108 -14.71 19.36 -4.70
N ASP A 109 -13.72 20.13 -5.15
CA ASP A 109 -13.38 20.33 -6.57
C ASP A 109 -11.86 20.36 -6.70
N SER A 110 -11.20 19.19 -6.74
CA SER A 110 -9.74 19.10 -6.90
C SER A 110 -9.27 17.68 -7.23
N ASP A 111 -8.98 17.50 -8.51
CA ASP A 111 -8.43 16.37 -9.25
C ASP A 111 -6.99 15.93 -8.83
N HIS A 112 -6.57 16.14 -7.56
CA HIS A 112 -5.15 16.11 -7.16
C HIS A 112 -4.87 15.44 -5.80
N SER A 113 -5.43 14.25 -5.53
CA SER A 113 -4.96 13.43 -4.40
C SER A 113 -3.59 12.79 -4.73
N PRO A 114 -2.56 12.92 -3.88
CA PRO A 114 -1.25 12.28 -4.08
C PRO A 114 -1.36 10.76 -4.23
N LEU A 115 -2.22 10.12 -3.42
CA LEU A 115 -2.48 8.69 -3.56
C LEU A 115 -3.13 8.34 -4.89
N HIS A 116 -4.10 9.14 -5.34
CA HIS A 116 -4.78 8.88 -6.61
C HIS A 116 -3.83 9.04 -7.81
N ARG A 117 -2.86 9.96 -7.73
CA ARG A 117 -1.77 10.07 -8.73
C ARG A 117 -0.85 8.86 -8.72
N LEU A 118 -0.49 8.37 -7.53
CA LEU A 118 0.34 7.18 -7.40
C LEU A 118 -0.39 5.92 -7.89
N GLU A 119 -1.68 5.79 -7.56
CA GLU A 119 -2.56 4.72 -8.02
C GLU A 119 -2.68 4.72 -9.54
N HIS A 120 -2.93 5.88 -10.18
CA HIS A 120 -2.99 5.97 -11.65
C HIS A 120 -1.66 5.58 -12.32
N GLY A 121 -0.53 5.97 -11.72
CA GLY A 121 0.80 5.61 -12.22
C GLY A 121 1.09 4.12 -12.07
N LEU A 122 0.76 3.54 -10.92
CA LEU A 122 0.94 2.12 -10.62
C LEU A 122 0.00 1.24 -11.45
N HIS A 123 -1.27 1.62 -11.59
CA HIS A 123 -2.26 0.86 -12.38
C HIS A 123 -1.87 0.77 -13.86
N ARG A 124 -1.07 1.72 -14.38
CA ARG A 124 -0.54 1.66 -15.75
C ARG A 124 0.62 0.68 -15.89
N ILE A 125 1.47 0.56 -14.87
CA ILE A 125 2.76 -0.14 -14.95
C ILE A 125 2.65 -1.57 -14.43
N VAL A 126 1.96 -1.78 -13.31
CA VAL A 126 1.86 -3.06 -12.61
C VAL A 126 1.32 -4.19 -13.51
N PRO A 127 0.26 -4.00 -14.34
CA PRO A 127 -0.28 -5.08 -15.17
C PRO A 127 0.68 -5.58 -16.26
N PHE A 128 1.71 -4.80 -16.60
CA PHE A 128 2.66 -5.09 -17.67
C PHE A 128 4.04 -5.52 -17.18
N ILE A 129 4.47 -5.06 -15.99
CA ILE A 129 5.83 -5.30 -15.47
C ILE A 129 5.86 -6.35 -14.36
N VAL A 130 4.81 -6.44 -13.54
CA VAL A 130 4.75 -7.41 -12.43
C VAL A 130 3.81 -8.54 -12.85
N ILE A 131 4.39 -9.62 -13.39
CA ILE A 131 3.70 -10.89 -13.68
C ILE A 131 4.20 -11.93 -12.68
#